data_AF-A0A966XZ35-F1
#
_entry.id   AF-A0A966XZ35-F1
#
_cell.length_a   1.000
_cell.length_b   1.000
_cell.length_c   1.000
_cell.angle_alpha   90.00
_cell.angle_beta   90.00
_cell.angle_gamma   90.00
#
_symmetry.space_group_name_H-M   'P 1'
#
loop_
_entity.id
_entity.type
_entity.pdbx_description
1 polymer ?
#
loop_
_entity_poly.entity_id
_entity_poly.type
_entity_poly.pdbx_seq_one_letter_code
_entity_poly.pdbx_strand_id
1 'polypeptide(L)'
;AMGFDDPAMTLVSHYETHAALGRFNATVLLPHATPLVLKPPPGWQVAPLFTSNPGAWGEHSSLRAAVSFEPAEDLRGPLTLGLALRHGAQRIVLVGDGDFLSNTYLGNGGNRELGTRLVEWLASNETLVAVDAVSAPDSRLDLSPWQIAVMGGAFLIALPGACLLNGLWLWWRRRA
;
A
#
# COMPACT_ATOMS: atom_id res chain seq x y z
N ALA A 1 -8.94 17.52 -10.59
CA ALA A 1 -8.45 16.17 -10.22
C ALA A 1 -8.43 16.08 -8.70
N MET A 2 -8.80 14.95 -8.11
CA MET A 2 -8.87 14.78 -6.66
C MET A 2 -7.47 14.74 -6.03
N GLY A 3 -6.85 15.90 -5.81
CA GLY A 3 -5.76 16.10 -4.85
C GLY A 3 -4.40 15.46 -5.12
N PHE A 4 -4.25 14.65 -6.15
CA PHE A 4 -2.97 14.08 -6.57
C PHE A 4 -2.48 14.74 -7.86
N ASP A 5 -1.23 15.19 -7.87
CA ASP A 5 -0.56 15.75 -9.06
C ASP A 5 -0.13 14.65 -10.05
N ASP A 6 -0.25 13.38 -9.66
CA ASP A 6 0.11 12.21 -10.47
C ASP A 6 -1.16 11.50 -11.01
N PRO A 7 -1.36 11.44 -12.34
CA PRO A 7 -2.50 10.77 -12.96
C PRO A 7 -2.49 9.24 -12.79
N ALA A 8 -1.37 8.63 -12.41
CA ALA A 8 -1.25 7.19 -12.20
C ALA A 8 -1.74 6.73 -10.81
N MET A 9 -2.21 7.65 -9.97
CA MET A 9 -2.73 7.34 -8.63
C MET A 9 -4.19 6.87 -8.73
N THR A 10 -4.42 5.57 -8.56
CA THR A 10 -5.75 4.99 -8.65
C THR A 10 -6.36 4.82 -7.27
N LEU A 11 -7.53 5.43 -7.06
CA LEU A 11 -8.36 5.19 -5.88
C LEU A 11 -9.35 4.07 -6.18
N VAL A 12 -9.34 3.04 -5.35
CA VAL A 12 -10.27 1.91 -5.38
C VAL A 12 -11.24 2.04 -4.24
N SER A 13 -12.52 2.11 -4.57
CA SER A 13 -13.63 2.12 -3.61
C SER A 13 -14.76 1.17 -4.02
N HIS A 14 -14.58 0.42 -5.11
CA HIS A 14 -15.55 -0.56 -5.60
C HIS A 14 -14.97 -1.97 -5.47
N TYR A 15 -15.68 -2.80 -4.70
CA TYR A 15 -15.28 -4.15 -4.34
C TYR A 15 -16.36 -5.13 -4.74
N GLU A 16 -15.94 -6.26 -5.27
CA GLU A 16 -16.81 -7.37 -5.63
C GLU A 16 -17.14 -8.21 -4.38
N THR A 17 -18.23 -8.96 -4.45
CA THR A 17 -18.58 -9.88 -3.36
C THR A 17 -17.65 -11.09 -3.39
N HIS A 18 -16.69 -11.15 -2.46
CA HIS A 18 -15.74 -12.26 -2.37
C HIS A 18 -15.32 -12.56 -0.92
N ALA A 19 -15.09 -13.84 -0.61
CA ALA A 19 -14.68 -14.28 0.74
C ALA A 19 -13.37 -13.65 1.22
N ALA A 20 -12.47 -13.30 0.30
CA ALA A 20 -11.21 -12.61 0.61
C ALA A 20 -11.38 -11.15 1.04
N LEU A 21 -12.57 -10.56 0.83
CA LEU A 21 -12.85 -9.16 1.13
C LEU A 21 -13.80 -9.02 2.32
N GLY A 22 -14.69 -9.99 2.54
CA GLY A 22 -15.67 -9.91 3.63
C GLY A 22 -16.55 -8.68 3.48
N ARG A 23 -16.57 -7.79 4.49
CA ARG A 23 -17.33 -6.53 4.49
C ARG A 23 -16.46 -5.29 4.20
N PHE A 24 -15.32 -5.49 3.57
CA PHE A 24 -14.37 -4.42 3.29
C PHE A 24 -15.00 -3.29 2.47
N ASN A 25 -14.85 -2.05 2.96
CA ASN A 25 -15.46 -0.86 2.36
C ASN A 25 -14.55 0.38 2.39
N ALA A 26 -13.29 0.23 2.80
CA ALA A 26 -12.33 1.33 2.86
C ALA A 26 -11.81 1.71 1.46
N THR A 27 -11.41 2.96 1.27
CA THR A 27 -10.74 3.39 0.02
C THR A 27 -9.29 2.94 0.04
N VAL A 28 -8.83 2.31 -1.04
CA VAL A 28 -7.45 1.85 -1.24
C VAL A 28 -6.78 2.71 -2.30
N LEU A 29 -5.51 3.04 -2.10
CA LEU A 29 -4.69 3.77 -3.06
C LEU A 29 -3.71 2.81 -3.72
N LEU A 30 -3.80 2.69 -5.05
CA LEU A 30 -2.91 1.88 -5.89
C LEU A 30 -2.12 2.81 -6.83
N PRO A 31 -0.86 3.14 -6.52
CA PRO A 31 0.03 3.81 -7.48
C PRO A 31 0.28 2.93 -8.71
N HIS A 32 0.32 3.52 -9.91
CA HIS A 32 0.71 2.86 -11.16
C HIS A 32 0.01 1.51 -11.42
N ALA A 33 -1.25 1.39 -10.99
CA ALA A 33 -2.01 0.14 -11.08
C ALA A 33 -2.24 -0.27 -12.54
N THR A 34 -1.91 -1.51 -12.87
CA THR A 34 -2.10 -2.10 -14.19
C THR A 34 -3.37 -2.94 -14.25
N PRO A 35 -4.25 -2.73 -15.25
CA PRO A 35 -5.41 -3.58 -15.48
C PRO A 35 -5.04 -5.05 -15.70
N LEU A 36 -5.81 -5.96 -15.09
CA LEU A 36 -5.62 -7.39 -15.19
C LEU A 36 -6.64 -8.01 -16.15
N VAL A 37 -6.15 -8.58 -17.24
CA VAL A 37 -6.93 -9.40 -18.17
C VAL A 37 -6.34 -10.81 -18.17
N LEU A 38 -7.09 -11.77 -17.61
CA LEU A 38 -6.61 -13.13 -17.43
C LEU A 38 -7.43 -14.13 -18.25
N LYS A 39 -6.72 -15.02 -18.96
CA LYS A 39 -7.28 -16.24 -19.52
C LYS A 39 -6.88 -17.42 -18.64
N PRO A 40 -7.76 -17.94 -17.77
CA PRO A 40 -7.38 -18.98 -16.82
C PRO A 40 -7.09 -20.32 -17.52
N PRO A 41 -6.14 -21.11 -17.01
CA PRO A 41 -6.00 -22.51 -17.39
C PRO A 41 -7.25 -23.33 -17.02
N PRO A 42 -7.50 -24.47 -17.67
CA PRO A 42 -8.61 -25.36 -17.31
C PRO A 42 -8.58 -25.74 -15.82
N GLY A 43 -9.76 -25.76 -15.18
CA GLY A 43 -9.92 -26.11 -13.77
C GLY A 43 -9.76 -24.94 -12.79
N TRP A 44 -9.19 -23.81 -13.21
CA TRP A 44 -9.09 -22.62 -12.36
C TRP A 44 -10.38 -21.81 -12.35
N GLN A 45 -10.86 -21.50 -11.14
CA GLN A 45 -11.92 -20.54 -10.90
C GLN A 45 -11.30 -19.15 -10.73
N VAL A 46 -11.85 -18.14 -11.39
CA VAL A 46 -11.36 -16.75 -11.31
C VAL A 46 -12.51 -15.85 -10.87
N ALA A 47 -12.26 -15.00 -9.89
CA ALA A 47 -13.20 -13.99 -9.42
C ALA A 47 -12.50 -12.62 -9.35
N PRO A 48 -13.10 -11.55 -9.89
CA PRO A 48 -12.63 -10.20 -9.63
C PRO A 48 -12.80 -9.85 -8.15
N LEU A 49 -11.86 -9.07 -7.62
CA LEU A 49 -11.89 -8.57 -6.24
C LEU A 49 -12.27 -7.10 -6.20
N PHE A 50 -11.62 -6.29 -7.03
CA PHE A 50 -11.87 -4.85 -7.08
C PHE A 50 -11.50 -4.27 -8.43
N THR A 51 -12.15 -3.16 -8.76
CA THR A 51 -12.05 -2.48 -10.04
C THR A 51 -11.75 -1.00 -9.88
N SER A 52 -11.25 -0.39 -10.94
CA SER A 52 -11.13 1.05 -11.05
C SER A 52 -12.51 1.72 -11.10
N ASN A 53 -12.54 3.03 -10.90
CA ASN A 53 -13.74 3.82 -11.17
C ASN A 53 -14.17 3.72 -12.65
N PRO A 54 -15.47 3.85 -12.98
CA PRO A 54 -15.96 3.77 -14.37
C PRO A 54 -15.38 4.83 -15.31
N GLY A 55 -14.93 5.97 -14.77
CA GLY A 55 -14.29 7.04 -15.54
C GLY A 55 -12.79 6.87 -15.75
N ALA A 56 -12.17 5.83 -15.18
CA ALA A 56 -10.75 5.56 -15.38
C ALA A 56 -10.50 4.92 -16.75
N TRP A 57 -9.28 5.04 -17.25
CA TRP A 57 -8.80 4.31 -18.41
C TRP A 57 -7.38 3.81 -18.17
N GLY A 58 -7.02 2.74 -18.86
CA GLY A 58 -5.67 2.20 -18.88
C GLY A 58 -4.90 2.89 -19.99
N GLU A 59 -4.12 3.89 -19.60
CA GLU A 59 -3.23 4.66 -20.47
C GLU A 59 -2.09 3.77 -21.00
N HIS A 60 -1.94 3.70 -22.32
CA HIS A 60 -0.85 2.93 -22.94
C HIS A 60 0.36 3.81 -23.33
N SER A 61 0.16 5.13 -23.46
CA SER A 61 1.21 6.05 -23.90
C SER A 61 2.05 6.60 -22.73
N SER A 62 2.96 7.53 -23.01
CA SER A 62 3.84 8.08 -21.97
C SER A 62 3.10 9.03 -21.02
N LEU A 63 3.16 8.74 -19.72
CA LEU A 63 2.61 9.58 -18.65
C LEU A 63 3.33 10.94 -18.43
N ARG A 64 4.25 11.32 -19.32
CA ARG A 64 5.05 12.57 -19.22
C ARG A 64 4.42 13.77 -19.94
N ALA A 65 3.45 13.53 -20.82
CA ALA A 65 2.73 14.56 -21.57
C ALA A 65 1.32 14.77 -20.98
N ALA A 66 0.55 15.71 -21.54
CA ALA A 66 -0.85 15.85 -21.21
C ALA A 66 -1.58 14.55 -21.58
N VAL A 67 -1.94 13.77 -20.57
CA VAL A 67 -2.61 12.47 -20.72
C VAL A 67 -4.01 12.69 -21.27
N SER A 68 -4.36 12.02 -22.36
CA SER A 68 -5.68 12.02 -22.96
C SER A 68 -6.13 10.58 -23.23
N PHE A 69 -7.44 10.36 -23.28
CA PHE A 69 -7.96 9.03 -23.61
C PHE A 69 -7.96 8.83 -25.12
N GLU A 70 -7.29 7.78 -25.59
CA GLU A 70 -7.25 7.34 -26.98
C GLU A 70 -8.08 6.05 -27.19
N PRO A 71 -9.30 6.13 -27.75
CA PRO A 71 -10.20 4.97 -27.84
C PRO A 71 -9.68 3.77 -28.62
N ALA A 72 -8.68 3.97 -29.48
CA ALA A 72 -8.08 2.91 -30.29
C ALA A 72 -7.00 2.11 -29.54
N GLU A 73 -6.43 2.67 -28.48
CA GLU A 73 -5.27 2.12 -27.77
C GLU A 73 -5.55 1.85 -26.28
N ASP A 74 -6.45 2.63 -25.68
CA ASP A 74 -6.72 2.59 -24.25
C ASP A 74 -7.90 1.70 -23.86
N LEU A 75 -7.80 1.13 -22.66
CA LEU A 75 -8.87 0.35 -22.05
C LEU A 75 -9.76 1.24 -21.21
N ARG A 76 -11.06 1.30 -21.54
CA ARG A 76 -12.03 2.07 -20.77
C ARG A 76 -12.50 1.31 -19.54
N GLY A 77 -12.61 2.00 -18.41
CA GLY A 77 -13.07 1.42 -17.16
C GLY A 77 -14.55 1.05 -17.11
N PRO A 78 -14.97 0.33 -16.06
CA PRO A 78 -14.16 -0.11 -14.92
C PRO A 78 -13.16 -1.23 -15.28
N LEU A 79 -11.91 -1.09 -14.84
CA LEU A 79 -10.81 -2.01 -15.11
C LEU A 79 -10.58 -2.90 -13.90
N THR A 80 -10.42 -4.21 -14.10
CA THR A 80 -10.10 -5.11 -12.99
C THR A 80 -8.68 -4.90 -12.52
N LEU A 81 -8.50 -4.60 -11.23
CA LEU A 81 -7.18 -4.34 -10.63
C LEU A 81 -6.78 -5.42 -9.62
N GLY A 82 -7.72 -6.27 -9.22
CA GLY A 82 -7.49 -7.41 -8.34
C GLY A 82 -8.27 -8.64 -8.77
N LEU A 83 -7.63 -9.81 -8.76
CA LEU A 83 -8.22 -11.11 -9.08
C LEU A 83 -7.90 -12.11 -7.98
N ALA A 84 -8.87 -12.95 -7.63
CA ALA A 84 -8.66 -14.17 -6.87
C ALA A 84 -8.81 -15.38 -7.81
N LEU A 85 -7.89 -16.33 -7.69
CA LEU A 85 -7.94 -17.59 -8.41
C LEU A 85 -7.93 -18.76 -7.44
N ARG A 86 -8.66 -19.82 -7.79
CA ARG A 86 -8.72 -21.04 -6.99
C ARG A 86 -8.68 -22.29 -7.86
N HIS A 87 -7.90 -23.28 -7.42
CA HIS A 87 -7.88 -24.62 -8.00
C HIS A 87 -7.73 -25.66 -6.87
N GLY A 88 -8.85 -26.30 -6.50
CA GLY A 88 -8.92 -27.15 -5.31
C GLY A 88 -8.60 -26.36 -4.03
N ALA A 89 -7.49 -26.72 -3.38
CA ALA A 89 -6.96 -26.04 -2.19
C ALA A 89 -5.99 -24.89 -2.52
N GLN A 90 -5.50 -24.79 -3.76
CA GLN A 90 -4.59 -23.74 -4.19
C GLN A 90 -5.35 -22.42 -4.36
N ARG A 91 -4.77 -21.34 -3.84
CA ARG A 91 -5.30 -19.97 -3.89
C ARG A 91 -4.22 -19.04 -4.39
N ILE A 92 -4.59 -18.15 -5.29
CA ILE A 92 -3.71 -17.10 -5.82
C ILE A 92 -4.49 -15.79 -5.79
N VAL A 93 -3.83 -14.71 -5.40
CA VAL A 93 -4.32 -13.35 -5.59
C VAL A 93 -3.37 -12.63 -6.53
N LEU A 94 -3.90 -12.00 -7.57
CA LEU A 94 -3.17 -11.07 -8.43
C LEU A 94 -3.67 -9.66 -8.11
N VAL A 95 -2.73 -8.74 -7.88
CA VAL A 95 -3.01 -7.30 -7.74
C VAL A 95 -2.16 -6.58 -8.77
N GLY A 96 -2.78 -5.66 -9.51
CA GLY A 96 -2.14 -4.89 -10.58
C GLY A 96 -1.14 -3.83 -10.12
N ASP A 97 -0.83 -3.76 -8.83
CA ASP A 97 0.11 -2.81 -8.25
C ASP A 97 1.09 -3.54 -7.33
N GLY A 98 2.38 -3.23 -7.49
CA GLY A 98 3.46 -3.78 -6.67
C GLY A 98 3.73 -2.99 -5.40
N ASP A 99 3.25 -1.75 -5.31
CA ASP A 99 3.63 -0.81 -4.25
C ASP A 99 2.57 -0.62 -3.16
N PHE A 100 1.32 -1.06 -3.35
CA PHE A 100 0.22 -0.81 -2.39
C PHE A 100 0.48 -1.29 -0.96
N LEU A 101 1.33 -2.31 -0.79
CA LEU A 101 1.74 -2.85 0.52
C LEU A 101 3.15 -2.42 0.96
N SER A 102 3.82 -1.55 0.20
CA SER A 102 5.09 -0.96 0.63
C SER A 102 4.90 -0.06 1.85
N ASN A 103 5.96 0.20 2.62
CA ASN A 103 5.89 1.09 3.79
C ASN A 103 5.38 2.50 3.47
N THR A 104 5.61 2.98 2.24
CA THR A 104 5.12 4.27 1.75
C THR A 104 3.59 4.27 1.62
N TYR A 105 3.00 3.17 1.15
CA TYR A 105 1.58 3.11 0.83
C TYR A 105 0.72 2.39 1.87
N LEU A 106 1.31 1.59 2.76
CA LEU A 106 0.61 0.79 3.76
C LEU A 106 -0.31 1.62 4.67
N GLY A 107 0.09 2.86 5.00
CA GLY A 107 -0.66 3.78 5.84
C GLY A 107 -1.80 4.52 5.14
N ASN A 108 -1.99 4.33 3.84
CA ASN A 108 -3.01 5.03 3.05
C ASN A 108 -4.33 4.26 3.08
N GLY A 109 -5.39 4.95 3.50
CA GLY A 109 -6.75 4.41 3.50
C GLY A 109 -6.82 3.00 4.07
N GLY A 110 -7.38 2.07 3.28
CA GLY A 110 -7.54 0.66 3.60
C GLY A 110 -6.42 -0.26 3.12
N ASN A 111 -5.27 0.23 2.65
CA ASN A 111 -4.22 -0.61 2.03
C ASN A 111 -3.75 -1.74 2.97
N ARG A 112 -3.46 -1.40 4.23
CA ARG A 112 -3.05 -2.38 5.25
C ARG A 112 -4.13 -3.42 5.53
N GLU A 113 -5.37 -2.98 5.63
CA GLU A 113 -6.49 -3.86 5.94
C GLU A 113 -6.77 -4.81 4.77
N LEU A 114 -6.80 -4.30 3.54
CA LEU A 114 -6.90 -5.10 2.32
C LEU A 114 -5.78 -6.14 2.28
N GLY A 115 -4.52 -5.73 2.47
CA GLY A 115 -3.37 -6.63 2.50
C GLY A 115 -3.52 -7.77 3.52
N THR A 116 -3.96 -7.42 4.74
CA THR A 116 -4.19 -8.41 5.82
C THR A 116 -5.26 -9.42 5.41
N ARG A 117 -6.42 -8.96 4.92
CA ARG A 117 -7.54 -9.81 4.49
C ARG A 117 -7.14 -10.75 3.34
N LEU A 118 -6.38 -10.26 2.37
CA LEU A 118 -5.88 -11.07 1.25
C LEU A 118 -4.94 -12.18 1.75
N VAL A 119 -4.01 -11.86 2.66
CA VAL A 119 -3.08 -12.84 3.24
C VAL A 119 -3.82 -13.89 4.08
N GLU A 120 -4.81 -13.47 4.88
CA GLU A 120 -5.64 -14.39 5.66
C GLU A 120 -6.42 -15.36 4.77
N TRP A 121 -6.99 -14.87 3.66
CA TRP A 121 -7.68 -15.72 2.69
C TRP A 121 -6.72 -16.69 2.00
N LEU A 122 -5.52 -16.24 1.62
CA LEU A 122 -4.48 -17.10 1.05
C LEU A 122 -4.05 -18.19 2.05
N ALA A 123 -3.99 -17.87 3.33
CA ALA A 123 -3.68 -18.80 4.43
C ALA A 123 -4.85 -19.71 4.83
N SER A 124 -5.99 -19.66 4.10
CA SER A 124 -7.23 -20.40 4.42
C SER A 124 -7.84 -20.08 5.79
N ASN A 125 -7.59 -18.87 6.31
CA ASN A 125 -8.09 -18.42 7.62
C ASN A 125 -9.28 -17.47 7.47
N GLU A 126 -10.35 -17.94 6.83
CA GLU A 126 -11.52 -17.14 6.44
C GLU A 126 -12.33 -16.59 7.62
N THR A 127 -12.15 -17.15 8.82
CA THR A 127 -12.77 -16.66 10.06
C THR A 127 -12.21 -15.29 10.48
N LEU A 128 -10.95 -14.99 10.17
CA LEU A 128 -10.31 -13.72 10.48
C LEU A 128 -10.68 -12.62 9.48
N VAL A 129 -10.95 -12.98 8.23
CA VAL A 129 -11.42 -12.03 7.20
C VAL A 129 -12.77 -11.40 7.58
N ALA A 130 -13.56 -12.02 8.46
CA ALA A 130 -14.83 -11.45 8.91
C ALA A 130 -14.68 -10.40 10.03
N VAL A 131 -13.48 -10.21 10.59
CA VAL A 131 -13.24 -9.35 11.75
C VAL A 131 -12.56 -8.06 11.30
N ASP A 132 -13.09 -6.92 11.74
CA ASP A 132 -12.47 -5.63 11.48
C ASP A 132 -11.23 -5.46 12.35
N ALA A 133 -10.10 -5.08 11.74
CA ALA A 133 -8.86 -4.89 12.48
C ALA A 133 -8.96 -3.64 13.37
N VAL A 134 -9.00 -3.83 14.69
CA VAL A 134 -8.93 -2.72 15.65
C VAL A 134 -7.52 -2.13 15.59
N SER A 135 -7.41 -0.90 15.11
CA SER A 135 -6.13 -0.18 15.12
C SER A 135 -5.72 0.15 16.55
N ALA A 136 -4.46 -0.09 16.89
CA ALA A 136 -3.93 0.31 18.20
C ALA A 136 -4.02 1.85 18.32
N PRO A 137 -4.58 2.38 19.43
CA PRO A 137 -4.79 3.81 19.60
C PRO A 137 -3.48 4.62 19.52
N ASP A 138 -2.35 4.02 19.94
CA ASP A 138 -1.02 4.65 19.95
C ASP A 138 -0.13 4.17 18.80
N SER A 139 -0.69 3.95 17.61
CA SER A 139 0.06 3.48 16.43
C SER A 139 0.76 4.60 15.65
N ARG A 140 0.57 5.87 16.04
CA ARG A 140 1.19 7.03 15.41
C ARG A 140 1.85 7.90 16.46
N LEU A 141 3.05 8.37 16.15
CA LEU A 141 3.80 9.31 16.98
C LEU A 141 3.83 10.66 16.24
N ASP A 142 2.92 11.55 16.62
CA ASP A 142 2.83 12.89 16.04
C ASP A 142 3.81 13.83 16.74
N LEU A 143 5.02 13.95 16.19
CA LEU A 143 6.03 14.86 16.69
C LEU A 143 5.99 16.18 15.92
N SER A 144 5.93 17.29 16.66
CA SER A 144 6.18 18.61 16.10
C SER A 144 7.60 18.69 15.52
N PRO A 145 7.84 19.54 14.49
CA PRO A 145 9.18 19.74 13.94
C PRO A 145 10.23 20.08 15.01
N TRP A 146 9.80 20.82 16.05
CA TRP A 146 10.65 21.13 17.19
C TRP A 146 11.05 19.90 18.03
N GLN A 147 10.11 18.99 18.32
CA GLN A 147 10.41 17.75 19.04
C GLN A 147 11.39 16.87 18.25
N ILE A 148 11.23 16.79 16.93
CA ILE A 148 12.17 16.09 16.04
C ILE A 148 13.56 16.74 16.10
N ALA A 149 13.63 18.07 16.05
CA ALA A 149 14.89 18.81 16.13
C ALA A 149 15.60 18.60 17.49
N VAL A 150 14.85 18.63 18.60
CA VAL A 150 15.39 18.39 19.95
C VAL A 150 15.91 16.95 20.07
N MET A 151 15.14 15.96 19.62
CA MET A 151 15.59 14.56 19.63
C MET A 151 16.83 14.37 18.74
N GLY A 152 16.81 14.91 17.53
CA GLY A 152 17.96 14.88 16.62
C GLY A 152 19.20 15.51 17.25
N GLY A 153 19.08 16.71 17.82
CA GLY A 153 20.18 17.38 18.51
C GLY A 153 20.69 16.60 19.72
N ALA A 154 19.79 16.04 20.53
CA ALA A 154 20.16 15.26 21.71
C ALA A 154 20.93 13.98 21.35
N PHE A 155 20.40 13.17 20.42
CA PHE A 155 20.96 11.86 20.10
C PHE A 155 22.10 11.89 19.09
N LEU A 156 22.07 12.82 18.11
CA LEU A 156 23.09 12.89 17.05
C LEU A 156 24.26 13.83 17.41
N ILE A 157 24.05 14.80 18.31
CA ILE A 157 25.08 15.81 18.64
C ILE A 157 25.46 15.72 20.12
N ALA A 158 24.51 15.94 21.03
CA ALA A 158 24.81 16.10 22.45
C ALA A 158 25.40 14.82 23.07
N LEU A 159 24.81 13.66 22.78
CA LEU A 159 25.27 12.38 23.33
C LEU A 159 26.64 11.96 22.79
N PRO A 160 26.91 11.95 21.45
CA PRO A 160 28.26 11.72 20.93
C PRO A 160 29.27 12.75 21.44
N GLY A 161 28.89 14.03 21.52
CA GLY A 161 29.73 15.09 22.04
C GLY A 161 30.11 14.87 23.51
N ALA A 162 29.15 14.48 24.35
CA ALA A 162 29.41 14.16 25.75
C ALA A 162 30.38 12.97 25.90
N CYS A 163 30.21 11.92 25.09
CA CYS A 163 31.14 10.78 25.06
C CYS A 163 32.56 11.20 24.66
N LEU A 164 32.70 12.03 23.61
CA LEU A 164 34.00 12.55 23.16
C LEU A 164 34.67 13.42 24.21
N LEU A 165 33.92 14.35 24.82
CA LEU A 165 34.43 15.21 25.89
C LEU A 165 34.86 14.39 27.10
N ASN A 166 34.11 13.36 27.48
CA ASN A 166 34.47 12.46 28.57
C ASN A 166 35.77 11.70 28.24
N GLY A 167 35.90 11.16 27.03
CA GLY A 167 37.10 10.48 26.56
C GLY A 167 38.33 11.40 26.58
N LEU A 168 38.20 12.63 26.07
CA LEU A 168 39.26 13.64 26.09
C LEU A 168 39.66 14.03 27.52
N TRP A 169 38.68 14.20 28.41
CA TRP A 169 38.91 14.52 29.82
C TRP A 169 39.68 13.41 30.54
N LEU A 170 39.28 12.15 30.34
CA LEU A 170 39.99 10.99 30.90
C LEU A 170 41.41 10.87 30.36
N TRP A 171 41.60 11.10 29.05
CA TRP A 171 42.92 11.10 28.43
C TRP A 171 43.83 12.18 29.03
N TRP A 172 43.31 13.39 29.24
CA TRP A 172 44.09 14.49 29.81
C TRP A 172 44.48 14.20 31.26
N ARG A 173 43.56 13.68 32.08
CA ARG A 173 43.81 13.32 33.48
C ARG A 173 44.79 12.16 33.65
N ARG A 174 44.95 11.30 32.65
CA ARG A 174 45.97 10.22 32.64
C ARG A 174 47.35 10.70 32.21
N ARG A 175 47.44 11.88 31.58
CA ARG A 175 48.67 12.43 31.01
C ARG A 175 49.29 13.52 31.89
N ALA A 176 48.46 14.19 32.69
CA ALA A 176 48.88 14.99 33.86
C ALA A 176 49.23 14.08 35.03
#